data_AF-A0A0A1U7U1-F1
#
_entry.id   AF-A0A0A1U7U1-F1
#
_cell.length_a   1.000
_cell.length_b   1.000
_cell.length_c   1.000
_cell.angle_alpha   90.00
_cell.angle_beta   90.00
_cell.angle_gamma   90.00
#
_symmetry.space_group_name_H-M   'P 1'
#
loop_
_entity.id
_entity.type
_entity.pdbx_description
1 polymer ?
#
loop_
_entity_poly.entity_id
_entity_poly.type
_entity_poly.pdbx_seq_one_letter_code
_entity_poly.pdbx_strand_id
1 'polypeptide(L)'
;MLPIFLTLLSYSLAFTSALGSYNVGYPAPIDVFMSSNEIYDRMKCTTCCRVLFASDYNFRTKDVFKENDPNTDTRYVMDMEFDDKSLVRAHTSNWEQNILLRPLNMGNELQFWEFAPYKMYISFPIPKRVHDIRGSASVGNTLIIWNKKPPLDAETRNQRFVYVHPYNDYPSNERYSVYKKHFYIPFETNTDLCYQTKDTSDSRSTWEGNKNLVVLGSSFQIAAQRCTASEAKQTFTPIFA
;
A
#
# COMPACT_ATOMS: atom_id res chain seq x y z
N MET A 1 -10.13 45.84 23.45
CA MET A 1 -10.06 44.44 23.90
C MET A 1 -10.54 43.55 22.76
N LEU A 2 -9.63 42.80 22.17
CA LEU A 2 -9.87 41.89 21.04
C LEU A 2 -10.44 40.57 21.58
N PRO A 3 -11.50 39.97 21.02
CA PRO A 3 -11.83 38.59 21.31
C PRO A 3 -10.98 37.69 20.40
N ILE A 4 -10.18 36.84 21.03
CA ILE A 4 -9.45 35.74 20.40
C ILE A 4 -10.48 34.73 19.88
N PHE A 5 -10.66 34.67 18.57
CA PHE A 5 -11.36 33.57 17.93
C PHE A 5 -10.48 32.33 18.01
N LEU A 6 -10.78 31.47 18.98
CA LEU A 6 -10.24 30.13 19.08
C LEU A 6 -10.82 29.32 17.91
N THR A 7 -10.04 29.10 16.86
CA THR A 7 -10.38 28.15 15.79
C THR A 7 -10.38 26.75 16.39
N LEU A 8 -11.58 26.25 16.72
CA LEU A 8 -11.83 24.84 16.94
C LEU A 8 -11.51 24.11 15.63
N LEU A 9 -10.33 23.49 15.57
CA LEU A 9 -10.07 22.42 14.62
C LEU A 9 -11.14 21.36 14.88
N SER A 10 -12.03 21.20 13.91
CA SER A 10 -12.86 20.01 13.78
C SER A 10 -11.93 18.81 13.72
N TYR A 11 -11.69 18.16 14.85
CA TYR A 11 -11.21 16.79 14.86
C TYR A 11 -12.20 16.02 14.00
N SER A 12 -11.70 15.61 12.84
CA SER A 12 -12.36 14.66 11.97
C SER A 12 -12.91 13.53 12.83
N LEU A 13 -14.09 13.04 12.48
CA LEU A 13 -14.57 11.72 12.88
C LEU A 13 -13.55 10.70 12.37
N ALA A 14 -12.44 10.59 13.08
CA ALA A 14 -11.33 9.71 12.79
C ALA A 14 -11.81 8.33 13.17
N PHE A 15 -12.21 7.59 12.15
CA PHE A 15 -12.01 6.15 11.99
C PHE A 15 -11.34 5.46 13.20
N THR A 16 -12.05 4.53 13.84
CA THR A 16 -11.51 3.75 14.97
C THR A 16 -11.65 2.25 14.68
N SER A 17 -10.54 1.51 14.58
CA SER A 17 -10.55 0.07 14.89
C SER A 17 -10.42 -0.07 16.40
N ALA A 18 -11.55 -0.05 17.11
CA ALA A 18 -11.52 -0.35 18.53
C ALA A 18 -10.94 -1.77 18.74
N LEU A 19 -10.09 -1.92 19.75
CA LEU A 19 -9.58 -3.23 20.17
C LEU A 19 -10.76 -4.21 20.33
N GLY A 20 -10.74 -5.33 19.60
CA GLY A 20 -11.84 -6.31 19.59
C GLY A 20 -12.89 -6.16 18.48
N SER A 21 -12.78 -5.16 17.59
CA SER A 21 -13.66 -5.04 16.41
C SER A 21 -13.27 -5.97 15.24
N TYR A 22 -12.16 -6.68 15.37
CA TYR A 22 -11.58 -7.55 14.34
C TYR A 22 -11.25 -8.93 14.89
N ASN A 23 -11.53 -9.97 14.10
CA ASN A 23 -11.12 -11.33 14.43
C ASN A 23 -9.64 -11.56 14.09
N VAL A 24 -8.80 -11.61 15.12
CA VAL A 24 -7.39 -11.99 15.01
C VAL A 24 -7.30 -13.50 15.25
N GLY A 25 -7.60 -14.30 14.22
CA GLY A 25 -7.54 -15.77 14.32
C GLY A 25 -6.16 -16.29 14.73
N TYR A 26 -5.09 -15.62 14.28
CA TYR A 26 -3.70 -15.92 14.64
C TYR A 26 -2.92 -14.63 14.82
N PRO A 27 -2.42 -14.30 16.03
CA PRO A 27 -1.62 -13.09 16.23
C PRO A 27 -0.27 -13.21 15.53
N ALA A 28 0.28 -12.10 15.04
CA ALA A 28 1.62 -12.10 14.48
C ALA A 28 2.69 -12.38 15.55
N PRO A 29 3.81 -13.03 15.18
CA PRO A 29 4.93 -13.19 16.10
C PRO A 29 5.56 -11.83 16.43
N ILE A 30 6.06 -11.65 17.65
CA ILE A 30 6.57 -10.36 18.16
C ILE A 30 7.72 -9.79 17.33
N ASP A 31 8.47 -10.67 16.66
CA ASP A 31 9.63 -10.28 15.88
C ASP A 31 9.27 -9.47 14.63
N VAL A 32 8.01 -9.49 14.18
CA VAL A 32 7.59 -8.67 13.02
C VAL A 32 7.70 -7.16 13.29
N PHE A 33 7.63 -6.77 14.57
CA PHE A 33 7.73 -5.38 15.02
C PHE A 33 9.19 -4.93 15.24
N MET A 34 10.16 -5.84 15.09
CA MET A 34 11.57 -5.56 15.34
C MET A 34 12.37 -5.52 14.02
N SER A 35 13.20 -4.50 13.83
CA SER A 35 14.15 -4.40 12.71
C SER A 35 15.47 -5.11 13.03
N SER A 36 15.42 -6.40 13.41
CA SER A 36 16.63 -7.21 13.64
C SER A 36 17.03 -7.98 12.38
N ASN A 37 18.35 -8.16 12.17
CA ASN A 37 18.97 -8.86 11.03
C ASN A 37 18.79 -8.21 9.66
N GLU A 38 18.62 -6.88 9.60
CA GLU A 38 18.72 -6.17 8.33
C GLU A 38 20.19 -6.02 7.93
N ILE A 39 20.53 -6.31 6.67
CA ILE A 39 21.88 -6.07 6.11
C ILE A 39 22.19 -4.56 6.03
N TYR A 40 21.18 -3.71 6.24
CA TYR A 40 21.31 -2.26 6.29
C TYR A 40 20.89 -1.71 7.67
N ASP A 41 21.60 -0.69 8.12
CA ASP A 41 21.29 0.04 9.35
C ASP A 41 20.21 1.09 9.06
N ARG A 42 18.98 0.85 9.53
CA ARG A 42 17.83 1.74 9.32
C ARG A 42 18.06 3.15 9.88
N MET A 43 18.85 3.30 10.94
CA MET A 43 19.20 4.61 11.51
C MET A 43 20.14 5.42 10.60
N LYS A 44 20.88 4.76 9.70
CA LYS A 44 21.80 5.38 8.73
C LYS A 44 21.18 5.51 7.34
N CYS A 45 19.95 5.07 7.16
CA CYS A 45 19.27 5.04 5.87
C CYS A 45 18.67 6.42 5.54
N THR A 46 19.37 7.17 4.69
CA THR A 46 18.91 8.49 4.20
C THR A 46 17.70 8.39 3.25
N THR A 47 17.34 7.18 2.80
CA THR A 47 16.20 6.89 1.93
C THR A 47 15.01 6.29 2.67
N CYS A 48 15.12 6.05 3.99
CA CYS A 48 14.05 5.52 4.83
C CYS A 48 13.07 6.64 5.22
N CYS A 49 12.69 7.44 4.23
CA CYS A 49 11.68 8.46 4.37
C CYS A 49 10.32 7.77 4.46
N ARG A 50 9.52 8.25 5.41
CA ARG A 50 8.12 7.88 5.51
C ARG A 50 7.41 8.33 4.24
N VAL A 51 6.74 7.41 3.55
CA VAL A 51 6.04 7.71 2.29
C VAL A 51 4.60 7.22 2.33
N LEU A 52 3.68 8.05 1.83
CA LEU A 52 2.34 7.64 1.45
C LEU A 52 2.31 7.32 -0.04
N PHE A 53 1.62 6.26 -0.45
CA PHE A 53 1.35 5.99 -1.85
C PHE A 53 -0.10 6.32 -2.16
N ALA A 54 -0.34 7.52 -2.69
CA ALA A 54 -1.66 7.98 -3.08
C ALA A 54 -2.04 7.43 -4.45
N SER A 55 -3.29 7.02 -4.64
CA SER A 55 -3.81 6.72 -5.96
C SER A 55 -4.11 8.02 -6.71
N ASP A 56 -3.71 8.10 -7.97
CA ASP A 56 -4.05 9.21 -8.85
C ASP A 56 -5.48 9.08 -9.42
N TYR A 57 -6.16 7.95 -9.17
CA TYR A 57 -7.51 7.67 -9.65
C TYR A 57 -8.59 8.34 -8.79
N ASN A 58 -9.43 9.16 -9.44
CA ASN A 58 -10.61 9.77 -8.84
C ASN A 58 -11.82 8.83 -9.01
N PHE A 59 -12.17 8.13 -7.94
CA PHE A 59 -13.30 7.17 -7.92
C PHE A 59 -14.68 7.80 -8.19
N ARG A 60 -14.81 9.13 -8.09
CA ARG A 60 -16.06 9.85 -8.40
C ARG A 60 -16.19 10.10 -9.90
N THR A 61 -15.15 10.63 -10.52
CA THR A 61 -15.15 10.98 -11.96
C THR A 61 -14.72 9.81 -12.85
N LYS A 62 -14.12 8.77 -12.27
CA LYS A 62 -13.55 7.60 -12.94
C LYS A 62 -12.39 7.93 -13.89
N ASP A 63 -11.59 8.93 -13.53
CA ASP A 63 -10.44 9.43 -14.32
C ASP A 63 -9.29 9.82 -13.37
N VAL A 64 -8.14 10.22 -13.90
CA VAL A 64 -7.04 10.81 -13.11
C VAL A 64 -7.49 12.12 -12.48
N PHE A 65 -7.07 12.40 -11.25
CA PHE A 65 -7.29 13.68 -10.59
C PHE A 65 -6.78 14.87 -11.43
N LYS A 66 -7.59 15.91 -11.55
CA LYS A 66 -7.28 17.16 -12.26
C LYS A 66 -7.12 18.31 -11.28
N GLU A 67 -6.39 19.36 -11.67
CA GLU A 67 -6.16 20.54 -10.82
C GLU A 67 -7.45 21.23 -10.39
N ASN A 68 -8.49 21.16 -11.22
CA ASN A 68 -9.80 21.74 -10.95
C ASN A 68 -10.79 20.77 -10.28
N ASP A 69 -10.35 19.55 -9.93
CA ASP A 69 -11.21 18.65 -9.17
C ASP A 69 -11.48 19.23 -7.77
N PRO A 70 -12.70 19.10 -7.25
CA PRO A 70 -13.05 19.59 -5.91
C PRO A 70 -12.11 19.05 -4.84
N ASN A 71 -11.71 19.93 -3.92
CA ASN A 71 -10.94 19.55 -2.73
C ASN A 71 -11.72 18.60 -1.79
N THR A 72 -13.04 18.48 -2.00
CA THR A 72 -13.90 17.51 -1.30
C THR A 72 -13.78 16.09 -1.82
N ASP A 73 -13.15 15.87 -2.98
CA ASP A 73 -12.98 14.53 -3.53
C ASP A 73 -11.99 13.74 -2.67
N THR A 74 -12.44 12.60 -2.16
CA THR A 74 -11.64 11.76 -1.28
C THR A 74 -10.36 11.29 -1.96
N ARG A 75 -9.21 11.56 -1.33
CA ARG A 75 -7.92 11.00 -1.72
C ARG A 75 -7.72 9.66 -1.02
N TYR A 76 -7.43 8.64 -1.81
CA TYR A 76 -7.17 7.29 -1.30
C TYR A 76 -5.67 6.98 -1.33
N VAL A 77 -5.17 6.38 -0.24
CA VAL A 77 -3.78 5.97 -0.09
C VAL A 77 -3.69 4.48 0.23
N MET A 78 -2.55 3.86 -0.09
CA MET A 78 -2.25 2.49 0.33
C MET A 78 -2.20 2.43 1.85
N ASP A 79 -3.05 1.58 2.43
CA ASP A 79 -3.25 1.41 3.86
C ASP A 79 -3.26 -0.08 4.18
N MET A 80 -2.81 -0.40 5.39
CA MET A 80 -3.08 -1.72 5.94
C MET A 80 -4.57 -1.81 6.27
N GLU A 81 -5.15 -3.00 6.16
CA GLU A 81 -6.60 -3.16 6.29
C GLU A 81 -7.19 -2.89 7.70
N PHE A 82 -6.36 -2.51 8.67
CA PHE A 82 -6.67 -2.29 10.09
C PHE A 82 -5.99 -1.00 10.58
N ASP A 83 -6.47 -0.41 11.69
CA ASP A 83 -5.93 0.87 12.21
C ASP A 83 -5.08 0.71 13.46
N ASP A 84 -5.06 -0.48 14.07
CA ASP A 84 -4.21 -0.81 15.20
C ASP A 84 -3.23 -1.92 14.83
N LYS A 85 -1.94 -1.62 14.94
CA LYS A 85 -0.85 -2.57 14.67
C LYS A 85 -0.94 -3.86 15.49
N SER A 86 -1.61 -3.85 16.64
CA SER A 86 -1.88 -5.04 17.44
C SER A 86 -2.76 -6.07 16.73
N LEU A 87 -3.52 -5.63 15.72
CA LEU A 87 -4.43 -6.46 14.91
C LEU A 87 -3.72 -7.11 13.71
N VAL A 88 -2.40 -6.96 13.58
CA VAL A 88 -1.63 -7.66 12.55
C VAL A 88 -1.64 -9.17 12.81
N ARG A 89 -2.02 -9.92 11.79
CA ARG A 89 -2.24 -11.36 11.83
C ARG A 89 -0.97 -12.11 11.40
N ALA A 90 -0.81 -13.34 11.86
CA ALA A 90 0.15 -14.26 11.26
C ALA A 90 -0.22 -14.49 9.79
N HIS A 91 0.78 -14.62 8.93
CA HIS A 91 0.59 -14.85 7.50
C HIS A 91 0.19 -16.31 7.16
N THR A 92 -0.10 -17.14 8.16
CA THR A 92 -0.32 -18.58 7.98
C THR A 92 -1.78 -18.90 7.67
N SER A 93 -2.02 -20.06 7.07
CA SER A 93 -3.36 -20.66 6.94
C SER A 93 -4.39 -19.81 6.18
N ASN A 94 -3.98 -19.04 5.17
CA ASN A 94 -4.85 -18.12 4.41
C ASN A 94 -5.39 -16.94 5.24
N TRP A 95 -4.73 -16.53 6.33
CA TRP A 95 -5.11 -15.37 7.14
C TRP A 95 -4.36 -14.08 6.78
N GLU A 96 -3.80 -14.04 5.57
CA GLU A 96 -3.15 -12.85 5.02
C GLU A 96 -4.08 -11.64 5.00
N GLN A 97 -3.45 -10.48 5.15
CA GLN A 97 -4.12 -9.20 5.26
C GLN A 97 -3.93 -8.39 4.00
N ASN A 98 -4.96 -7.66 3.60
CA ASN A 98 -4.92 -6.83 2.41
C ASN A 98 -4.07 -5.58 2.64
N ILE A 99 -3.47 -5.10 1.55
CA ILE A 99 -3.18 -3.69 1.39
C ILE A 99 -4.34 -3.11 0.57
N LEU A 100 -5.03 -2.13 1.15
CA LEU A 100 -6.21 -1.50 0.56
C LEU A 100 -5.88 -0.06 0.16
N LEU A 101 -6.64 0.48 -0.77
CA LEU A 101 -6.80 1.91 -0.88
C LEU A 101 -7.92 2.36 0.07
N ARG A 102 -7.57 3.25 0.99
CA ARG A 102 -8.48 3.83 1.99
C ARG A 102 -8.32 5.35 2.05
N PRO A 103 -9.32 6.11 2.53
CA PRO A 103 -9.22 7.55 2.68
C PRO A 103 -7.98 7.94 3.49
N LEU A 104 -7.28 8.98 3.05
CA LEU A 104 -6.14 9.53 3.78
C LEU A 104 -6.53 9.88 5.22
N ASN A 105 -5.79 9.34 6.18
CA ASN A 105 -5.91 9.63 7.60
C ASN A 105 -4.50 9.86 8.16
N MET A 106 -4.12 11.13 8.31
CA MET A 106 -2.79 11.52 8.79
C MET A 106 -2.46 11.00 10.21
N GLY A 107 -3.47 10.63 11.00
CA GLY A 107 -3.28 10.02 12.33
C GLY A 107 -3.02 8.51 12.29
N ASN A 108 -3.21 7.85 11.15
CA ASN A 108 -2.99 6.41 11.00
C ASN A 108 -1.57 6.13 10.48
N GLU A 109 -0.68 5.68 11.37
CA GLU A 109 0.70 5.35 11.01
C GLU A 109 0.81 4.18 10.01
N LEU A 110 -0.24 3.34 9.90
CA LEU A 110 -0.27 2.17 9.01
C LEU A 110 -0.49 2.52 7.53
N GLN A 111 -0.74 3.79 7.21
CA GLN A 111 -0.74 4.30 5.83
C GLN A 111 0.66 4.56 5.28
N PHE A 112 1.68 4.56 6.16
CA PHE A 112 3.03 4.92 5.76
C PHE A 112 3.90 3.70 5.48
N TRP A 113 4.69 3.85 4.43
CA TRP A 113 5.60 2.85 3.90
C TRP A 113 7.02 3.39 3.83
N GLU A 114 7.95 2.51 3.48
CA GLU A 114 9.35 2.82 3.22
C GLU A 114 9.79 2.19 1.91
N PHE A 115 10.61 2.95 1.16
CA PHE A 115 11.44 2.37 0.11
C PHE A 115 12.58 1.59 0.77
N ALA A 116 12.61 0.28 0.57
CA ALA A 116 13.63 -0.58 1.16
C ALA A 116 14.54 -1.22 0.10
N PRO A 117 15.71 -1.72 0.52
CA PRO A 117 16.59 -2.48 -0.36
C PRO A 117 15.89 -3.66 -1.04
N TYR A 118 16.50 -4.12 -2.14
CA TYR A 118 15.98 -5.22 -2.96
C TYR A 118 14.62 -4.93 -3.62
N LYS A 119 14.31 -3.65 -3.86
CA LYS A 119 13.08 -3.22 -4.55
C LYS A 119 11.82 -3.63 -3.76
N MET A 120 11.86 -3.53 -2.43
CA MET A 120 10.72 -3.86 -1.57
C MET A 120 10.08 -2.59 -1.01
N TYR A 121 8.79 -2.68 -0.70
CA TYR A 121 8.02 -1.65 0.00
C TYR A 121 7.59 -2.19 1.34
N ILE A 122 8.05 -1.56 2.42
CA ILE A 122 7.93 -2.06 3.79
C ILE A 122 7.00 -1.16 4.57
N SER A 123 6.18 -1.72 5.45
CA SER A 123 5.40 -0.96 6.42
C SER A 123 6.35 -0.18 7.33
N PHE A 124 6.20 1.14 7.39
CA PHE A 124 6.99 1.99 8.26
C PHE A 124 6.85 1.59 9.74
N PRO A 125 5.64 1.39 10.31
CA PRO A 125 5.48 0.97 11.70
C PRO A 125 5.75 -0.51 11.97
N ILE A 126 5.79 -1.38 10.94
CA ILE A 126 5.99 -2.84 11.09
C ILE A 126 7.07 -3.35 10.10
N PRO A 127 8.37 -3.22 10.42
CA PRO A 127 9.46 -3.31 9.45
C PRO A 127 9.70 -4.69 8.81
N LYS A 128 9.15 -5.78 9.38
CA LYS A 128 9.19 -7.10 8.71
C LYS A 128 7.96 -7.40 7.89
N ARG A 129 7.14 -6.39 7.59
CA ARG A 129 5.93 -6.55 6.79
C ARG A 129 6.02 -5.75 5.51
N VAL A 130 5.79 -6.42 4.39
CA VAL A 130 6.06 -5.89 3.06
C VAL A 130 4.88 -6.07 2.13
N HIS A 131 4.86 -5.28 1.06
CA HIS A 131 4.02 -5.55 -0.10
C HIS A 131 4.31 -6.95 -0.65
N ASP A 132 3.26 -7.70 -0.94
CA ASP A 132 3.34 -9.03 -1.54
C ASP A 132 2.12 -9.26 -2.44
N ILE A 133 2.32 -9.78 -3.65
CA ILE A 133 1.20 -10.27 -4.47
C ILE A 133 0.90 -11.70 -4.05
N ARG A 134 -0.31 -11.90 -3.50
CA ARG A 134 -0.74 -13.16 -2.90
C ARG A 134 -0.52 -14.34 -3.84
N GLY A 135 0.21 -15.34 -3.38
CA GLY A 135 0.50 -16.59 -4.09
C GLY A 135 1.60 -16.45 -5.13
N SER A 136 1.43 -15.57 -6.12
CA SER A 136 2.40 -15.35 -7.21
C SER A 136 2.21 -14.01 -7.89
N ALA A 137 3.23 -13.52 -8.61
CA ALA A 137 3.12 -12.37 -9.50
C ALA A 137 2.26 -12.70 -10.74
N SER A 138 0.95 -12.70 -10.61
CA SER A 138 0.02 -13.10 -11.67
C SER A 138 -1.21 -12.20 -11.71
N VAL A 139 -1.76 -11.99 -12.91
CA VAL A 139 -2.94 -11.12 -13.12
C VAL A 139 -4.09 -11.55 -12.22
N GLY A 140 -4.73 -10.58 -11.56
CA GLY A 140 -5.86 -10.78 -10.67
C GLY A 140 -5.48 -11.09 -9.22
N ASN A 141 -4.24 -11.52 -8.96
CA ASN A 141 -3.78 -11.73 -7.59
C ASN A 141 -3.73 -10.42 -6.82
N THR A 142 -4.17 -10.45 -5.58
CA THR A 142 -4.37 -9.26 -4.74
C THR A 142 -3.08 -8.89 -4.01
N LEU A 143 -2.87 -7.59 -3.85
CA LEU A 143 -1.81 -7.05 -3.00
C LEU A 143 -2.18 -7.25 -1.54
N ILE A 144 -1.29 -7.90 -0.82
CA ILE A 144 -1.40 -8.22 0.59
C ILE A 144 -0.16 -7.74 1.33
N ILE A 145 -0.25 -7.76 2.65
CA ILE A 145 0.90 -7.59 3.51
C ILE A 145 1.39 -8.97 3.98
N TRP A 146 2.68 -9.25 3.78
CA TRP A 146 3.30 -10.52 4.12
C TRP A 146 4.61 -10.34 4.88
N ASN A 147 5.14 -11.42 5.44
CA ASN A 147 6.45 -11.40 6.08
C ASN A 147 7.55 -11.10 5.05
N LYS A 148 8.45 -10.18 5.39
CA LYS A 148 9.65 -9.89 4.61
C LYS A 148 10.46 -11.17 4.46
N LYS A 149 10.56 -11.68 3.24
CA LYS A 149 11.43 -12.83 2.95
C LYS A 149 12.89 -12.35 2.81
N PRO A 150 13.88 -13.23 3.04
CA PRO A 150 15.29 -12.90 2.87
C PRO A 150 15.60 -12.38 1.46
N PRO A 151 16.60 -11.50 1.31
CA PRO A 151 17.07 -11.09 0.00
C PRO A 151 17.55 -12.28 -0.85
N LEU A 152 17.41 -12.16 -2.17
CA LEU A 152 17.91 -13.13 -3.16
C LEU A 152 17.22 -14.51 -3.18
N ASP A 153 16.28 -14.79 -2.28
CA ASP A 153 15.42 -15.97 -2.36
C ASP A 153 14.54 -15.90 -3.62
N ALA A 154 14.48 -17.00 -4.38
CA ALA A 154 13.76 -17.12 -5.63
C ALA A 154 12.24 -16.94 -5.46
N GLU A 155 11.71 -17.22 -4.27
CA GLU A 155 10.29 -17.07 -3.94
C GLU A 155 9.90 -15.65 -3.50
N THR A 156 10.76 -14.66 -3.72
CA THR A 156 10.52 -13.26 -3.34
C THR A 156 10.14 -12.38 -4.53
N ARG A 157 9.98 -12.96 -5.72
CA ARG A 157 9.64 -12.20 -6.95
C ARG A 157 8.34 -11.42 -6.81
N ASN A 158 7.37 -11.96 -6.08
CA ASN A 158 6.10 -11.33 -5.76
C ASN A 158 6.17 -10.32 -4.59
N GLN A 159 7.36 -10.05 -4.04
CA GLN A 159 7.61 -8.99 -3.03
C GLN A 159 8.49 -7.86 -3.56
N ARG A 160 8.99 -7.98 -4.79
CA ARG A 160 9.92 -7.03 -5.38
C ARG A 160 9.23 -6.26 -6.49
N PHE A 161 9.30 -4.94 -6.41
CA PHE A 161 8.54 -4.00 -7.21
C PHE A 161 9.37 -2.76 -7.50
N VAL A 162 9.23 -2.20 -8.69
CA VAL A 162 9.85 -0.92 -9.05
C VAL A 162 8.75 0.11 -9.19
N TYR A 163 8.78 1.15 -8.37
CA TYR A 163 8.05 2.37 -8.66
C TYR A 163 8.79 3.15 -9.75
N VAL A 164 8.12 3.37 -10.88
CA VAL A 164 8.68 4.13 -12.00
C VAL A 164 8.41 5.61 -11.76
N HIS A 165 9.46 6.38 -11.52
CA HIS A 165 9.31 7.82 -11.31
C HIS A 165 8.85 8.55 -12.60
N PRO A 166 8.12 9.67 -12.47
CA PRO A 166 7.66 10.43 -13.64
C PRO A 166 8.80 11.17 -14.37
N TYR A 167 9.97 11.28 -13.76
CA TYR A 167 11.15 11.99 -14.27
C TYR A 167 11.90 11.13 -15.29
N ASN A 168 12.26 11.72 -16.43
CA ASN A 168 12.90 11.01 -17.55
C ASN A 168 14.32 10.49 -17.22
N ASP A 169 15.00 11.09 -16.23
CA ASP A 169 16.41 10.83 -15.94
C ASP A 169 16.65 9.88 -14.75
N TYR A 170 15.59 9.37 -14.12
CA TYR A 170 15.66 8.48 -12.95
C TYR A 170 15.57 7.02 -13.41
N PRO A 171 16.39 6.07 -12.91
CA PRO A 171 16.76 4.85 -13.61
C PRO A 171 15.55 4.05 -14.12
N SER A 172 15.17 4.36 -15.35
CA SER A 172 14.30 3.55 -16.17
C SER A 172 15.20 2.92 -17.21
N ASN A 173 15.36 1.61 -17.15
CA ASN A 173 15.65 0.92 -18.40
C ASN A 173 14.57 1.33 -19.43
N GLU A 174 14.88 1.23 -20.72
CA GLU A 174 13.90 1.56 -21.77
C GLU A 174 12.58 0.81 -21.59
N ARG A 175 12.61 -0.39 -20.99
CA ARG A 175 11.43 -1.21 -20.73
C ARG A 175 10.42 -0.55 -19.78
N TYR A 176 10.84 0.16 -18.73
CA TYR A 176 9.91 0.68 -17.71
C TYR A 176 9.54 2.15 -17.90
N SER A 177 10.28 2.88 -18.75
CA SER A 177 10.12 4.34 -18.93
C SER A 177 8.72 4.75 -19.40
N VAL A 178 7.99 3.84 -20.05
CA VAL A 178 6.62 4.05 -20.52
C VAL A 178 5.57 4.00 -19.41
N TYR A 179 5.87 3.35 -18.27
CA TYR A 179 4.92 3.12 -17.17
C TYR A 179 5.11 4.11 -16.02
N LYS A 180 5.25 5.40 -16.34
CA LYS A 180 5.46 6.45 -15.33
C LYS A 180 4.38 6.41 -14.25
N LYS A 181 4.79 6.56 -12.98
CA LYS A 181 3.94 6.48 -11.79
C LYS A 181 3.33 5.10 -11.49
N HIS A 182 3.80 4.03 -12.15
CA HIS A 182 3.30 2.69 -11.88
C HIS A 182 4.20 1.96 -10.87
N PHE A 183 3.60 1.08 -10.07
CA PHE A 183 4.32 0.03 -9.35
C PHE A 183 4.44 -1.20 -10.23
N TYR A 184 5.61 -1.37 -10.83
CA TYR A 184 5.94 -2.43 -11.77
C TYR A 184 6.46 -3.68 -11.04
N ILE A 185 6.16 -4.89 -11.53
CA ILE A 185 6.65 -6.17 -11.00
C ILE A 185 7.80 -6.71 -11.89
N PRO A 186 9.07 -6.40 -11.59
CA PRO A 186 10.18 -6.59 -12.51
C PRO A 186 10.65 -7.99 -12.78
N PHE A 187 10.25 -8.95 -11.96
CA PHE A 187 10.68 -10.34 -12.12
C PHE A 187 9.65 -11.19 -12.85
N GLU A 188 8.52 -10.60 -13.27
CA GLU A 188 7.65 -11.22 -14.27
C GLU A 188 8.20 -10.88 -15.66
N THR A 189 8.70 -11.90 -16.35
CA THR A 189 9.39 -11.73 -17.63
C THR A 189 8.47 -11.93 -18.83
N ASN A 190 7.34 -12.61 -18.66
CA ASN A 190 6.43 -12.94 -19.76
C ASN A 190 5.41 -11.83 -20.02
N THR A 191 5.12 -11.00 -19.04
CA THR A 191 4.13 -9.92 -19.14
C THR A 191 4.52 -8.80 -18.20
N ASP A 192 4.45 -7.57 -18.69
CA ASP A 192 4.63 -6.39 -17.87
C ASP A 192 3.43 -6.30 -16.91
N LEU A 193 3.67 -6.50 -15.61
CA LEU A 193 2.65 -6.44 -14.58
C LEU A 193 2.81 -5.20 -13.69
N CYS A 194 1.69 -4.58 -13.38
CA CYS A 194 1.57 -3.36 -12.59
C CYS A 194 0.50 -3.54 -11.51
N TYR A 195 0.57 -2.75 -10.45
CA TYR A 195 -0.54 -2.61 -9.53
C TYR A 195 -1.70 -1.88 -10.20
N GLN A 196 -2.92 -2.35 -9.96
CA GLN A 196 -4.14 -1.70 -10.38
C GLN A 196 -5.15 -1.70 -9.23
N THR A 197 -5.75 -0.55 -8.96
CA THR A 197 -6.91 -0.52 -8.05
C THR A 197 -8.13 -1.17 -8.68
N LYS A 198 -8.89 -1.91 -7.87
CA LYS A 198 -10.25 -2.34 -8.19
C LYS A 198 -11.24 -1.17 -8.04
N ASP A 199 -12.35 -1.25 -8.74
CA ASP A 199 -13.49 -0.34 -8.64
C ASP A 199 -14.51 -0.79 -7.58
N THR A 200 -15.49 0.08 -7.28
CA THR A 200 -16.59 -0.22 -6.35
C THR A 200 -17.39 -1.46 -6.73
N SER A 201 -17.52 -1.73 -8.03
CA SER A 201 -18.30 -2.85 -8.57
C SER A 201 -17.52 -4.16 -8.64
N ASP A 202 -16.21 -4.12 -8.45
CA ASP A 202 -15.39 -5.31 -8.60
C ASP A 202 -15.54 -6.24 -7.40
N SER A 203 -15.66 -7.54 -7.67
CA SER A 203 -15.72 -8.55 -6.63
C SER A 203 -14.45 -8.52 -5.78
N ARG A 204 -14.66 -8.53 -4.45
CA ARG A 204 -13.58 -8.74 -3.49
C ARG A 204 -13.08 -10.18 -3.57
N SER A 205 -11.81 -10.36 -3.23
CA SER A 205 -11.19 -11.67 -3.17
C SER A 205 -11.84 -12.56 -2.10
N THR A 206 -11.73 -13.88 -2.22
CA THR A 206 -12.55 -14.82 -1.42
C THR A 206 -11.75 -15.68 -0.46
N TRP A 207 -10.45 -15.41 -0.24
CA TRP A 207 -9.66 -16.17 0.73
C TRP A 207 -10.11 -15.88 2.17
N GLU A 208 -9.77 -16.78 3.08
CA GLU A 208 -10.32 -16.81 4.45
C GLU A 208 -10.08 -15.50 5.22
N GLY A 209 -8.84 -15.01 5.20
CA GLY A 209 -8.46 -13.73 5.78
C GLY A 209 -9.28 -12.55 5.22
N ASN A 210 -9.64 -12.57 3.94
CA ASN A 210 -10.46 -11.53 3.30
C ASN A 210 -11.95 -11.67 3.59
N LYS A 211 -12.48 -12.88 3.79
CA LYS A 211 -13.88 -13.06 4.24
C LYS A 211 -14.11 -12.43 5.62
N ASN A 212 -13.06 -12.35 6.42
CA ASN A 212 -13.05 -11.73 7.74
C ASN A 212 -12.59 -10.26 7.70
N LEU A 213 -12.47 -9.65 6.51
CA LEU A 213 -12.16 -8.23 6.37
C LEU A 213 -13.38 -7.40 6.78
N VAL A 214 -13.24 -6.60 7.84
CA VAL A 214 -14.28 -5.68 8.31
C VAL A 214 -14.01 -4.28 7.79
N VAL A 215 -14.56 -3.94 6.62
CA VAL A 215 -14.32 -2.60 6.06
C VAL A 215 -15.18 -1.56 6.79
N LEU A 216 -14.52 -0.64 7.48
CA LEU A 216 -15.16 0.56 8.01
C LEU A 216 -15.14 1.59 6.86
N GLY A 217 -16.23 1.79 6.13
CA GLY A 217 -16.32 2.79 5.05
C GLY A 217 -15.82 2.35 3.64
N SER A 218 -15.49 3.32 2.78
CA SER A 218 -15.07 3.06 1.39
C SER A 218 -13.63 2.56 1.34
N SER A 219 -13.41 1.40 0.70
CA SER A 219 -12.07 0.88 0.45
C SER A 219 -12.01 0.08 -0.84
N PHE A 220 -10.82 -0.01 -1.44
CA PHE A 220 -10.60 -0.74 -2.69
C PHE A 220 -9.41 -1.68 -2.56
N GLN A 221 -9.49 -2.88 -3.14
CA GLN A 221 -8.34 -3.78 -3.23
C GLN A 221 -7.44 -3.36 -4.38
N ILE A 222 -6.15 -3.63 -4.25
CA ILE A 222 -5.18 -3.51 -5.33
C ILE A 222 -4.87 -4.91 -5.83
N ALA A 223 -4.80 -5.09 -7.15
CA ALA A 223 -4.44 -6.35 -7.77
C ALA A 223 -3.32 -6.16 -8.79
N ALA A 224 -2.57 -7.22 -9.05
CA ALA A 224 -1.67 -7.27 -10.20
C ALA A 224 -2.49 -7.31 -11.49
N GLN A 225 -2.14 -6.48 -12.47
CA GLN A 225 -2.75 -6.43 -13.78
C GLN A 225 -1.68 -6.15 -14.83
N ARG A 226 -1.96 -6.47 -16.11
CA ARG A 226 -1.12 -6.05 -17.23
C ARG A 226 -0.95 -4.54 -17.24
N CYS A 227 0.30 -4.08 -17.33
CA CYS A 227 0.61 -2.66 -17.38
C CYS A 227 -0.03 -2.00 -18.60
N THR A 228 -0.68 -0.86 -18.39
CA THR A 228 -1.25 -0.02 -19.44
C THR A 228 -0.88 1.41 -19.11
N ALA A 229 0.01 2.03 -19.89
CA ALA A 229 0.60 3.33 -19.57
C ALA A 229 -0.43 4.47 -19.34
N SER A 230 -1.61 4.37 -19.96
CA SER A 230 -2.70 5.33 -19.84
C SER A 230 -3.77 4.94 -18.82
N GLU A 231 -3.62 3.83 -18.10
CA GLU A 231 -4.63 3.37 -17.15
C GLU A 231 -4.52 4.14 -15.84
N ALA A 232 -5.51 5.01 -15.60
CA ALA A 232 -5.59 5.84 -14.40
C ALA A 232 -5.61 5.02 -13.10
N LYS A 233 -6.15 3.80 -13.14
CA LYS A 233 -6.17 2.91 -11.96
C LYS A 233 -4.80 2.30 -11.62
N GLN A 234 -3.80 2.46 -12.49
CA GLN A 234 -2.45 1.94 -12.30
C GLN A 234 -1.43 3.00 -11.85
N THR A 235 -1.85 4.27 -11.75
CA THR A 235 -0.97 5.38 -11.38
C THR A 235 -1.08 5.73 -9.90
N PHE A 236 0.08 5.92 -9.28
CA PHE A 236 0.21 6.25 -7.88
C PHE A 236 1.27 7.34 -7.69
N THR A 237 1.04 8.26 -6.76
CA THR A 237 1.98 9.33 -6.43
C THR A 237 2.55 9.11 -5.02
N PRO A 238 3.88 8.96 -4.87
CA PRO A 238 4.53 8.94 -3.57
C PRO A 238 4.55 10.35 -2.98
N ILE A 239 4.12 10.46 -1.72
CA ILE A 239 4.15 11.69 -0.94
C ILE A 239 5.10 11.45 0.23
N PHE A 240 6.26 12.09 0.20
CA PHE A 240 7.25 12.02 1.28
C PHE A 240 6.78 12.88 2.46
N ALA A 241 6.87 12.33 3.67
CA ALA A 241 6.25 12.87 4.87
C ALA A 241 7.14 12.76 6.12
#